data_AF-A0A931E9M3-F1
#
_entry.id   AF-A0A931E9M3-F1
#
_cell.length_a   1.000
_cell.length_b   1.000
_cell.length_c   1.000
_cell.angle_alpha   90.00
_cell.angle_beta   90.00
_cell.angle_gamma   90.00
#
_symmetry.space_group_name_H-M   'P 1'
#
loop_
_entity.id
_entity.type
_entity.pdbx_description
1 polymer ?
#
loop_
_entity_poly.entity_id
_entity_poly.type
_entity_poly.pdbx_seq_one_letter_code
_entity_poly.pdbx_strand_id
1 'polypeptide(L)' 'MSASSAELSSLATALDELTRRLTVHADAADAAKDEETARELFAIERALNSANRRLARLSTTLRRR' A
#
# COMPACT_ATOMS: atom_id res chain seq x y z
N MET A 1 2.75 -8.92 23.55
CA MET A 1 2.17 -7.77 22.82
C MET A 1 3.17 -7.02 21.93
N SER A 2 4.49 -7.22 22.06
CA SER A 2 5.50 -6.59 21.17
C SER A 2 5.58 -7.23 19.77
N ALA A 3 5.43 -8.55 19.68
CA ALA A 3 5.48 -9.29 18.41
C ALA A 3 4.44 -8.77 17.40
N SER A 4 3.21 -8.52 17.83
CA SER A 4 2.15 -7.99 16.96
C SER A 4 2.46 -6.57 16.47
N SER A 5 3.08 -5.71 17.27
CA SER A 5 3.45 -4.36 16.80
C SER A 5 4.58 -4.39 15.77
N ALA A 6 5.57 -5.26 15.94
CA ALA A 6 6.67 -5.42 14.98
C ALA A 6 6.18 -6.02 13.66
N GLU A 7 5.32 -7.04 13.72
CA GLU A 7 4.68 -7.63 12.55
C GLU A 7 3.83 -6.63 11.77
N LEU A 8 3.01 -5.82 12.45
CA LEU A 8 2.20 -4.79 11.78
C LEU A 8 3.06 -3.70 11.12
N SER A 9 4.19 -3.31 11.74
CA SER A 9 5.15 -2.39 11.12
C SER A 9 5.82 -3.01 9.89
N SER A 10 6.17 -4.30 9.94
CA SER A 10 6.70 -5.04 8.78
C SER A 10 5.69 -5.08 7.62
N LEU A 11 4.43 -5.39 7.92
CA LEU A 11 3.35 -5.40 6.93
C LEU A 11 3.10 -4.01 6.33
N ALA A 12 3.21 -2.94 7.11
CA ALA A 12 3.08 -1.57 6.60
C ALA A 12 4.19 -1.22 5.61
N THR A 13 5.44 -1.60 5.92
CA THR A 13 6.58 -1.43 5.01
C THR A 13 6.39 -2.23 3.72
N ALA A 14 5.92 -3.48 3.82
CA ALA A 14 5.66 -4.32 2.65
C ALA A 14 4.56 -3.74 1.75
N LEU A 15 3.48 -3.22 2.34
CA LEU A 15 2.41 -2.54 1.61
C LEU A 15 2.89 -1.27 0.93
N ASP A 16 3.72 -0.47 1.58
CA ASP A 16 4.30 0.75 0.99
C ASP A 16 5.17 0.43 -0.23
N GLU A 17 6.05 -0.56 -0.11
CA GLU A 17 6.89 -1.01 -1.22
C GLU A 17 6.07 -1.55 -2.39
N LEU A 18 5.04 -2.36 -2.11
CA LEU A 18 4.13 -2.86 -3.14
C LEU A 18 3.38 -1.73 -3.84
N THR A 19 2.92 -0.73 -3.08
CA THR A 19 2.23 0.46 -3.61
C THR A 19 3.15 1.23 -4.54
N ARG A 20 4.40 1.50 -4.14
CA ARG A 20 5.40 2.19 -4.99
C ARG A 20 5.67 1.44 -6.29
N ARG A 21 5.82 0.11 -6.24
CA ARG A 21 6.03 -0.71 -7.44
C ARG A 21 4.82 -0.68 -8.37
N LEU A 22 3.61 -0.73 -7.83
CA LEU A 22 2.38 -0.62 -8.64
C LEU A 22 2.26 0.75 -9.31
N THR A 23 2.62 1.84 -8.63
CA THR A 23 2.66 3.18 -9.24
C THR A 23 3.58 3.21 -10.45
N VAL A 24 4.79 2.66 -10.35
CA VAL A 24 5.73 2.61 -11.50
C VAL A 24 5.12 1.84 -12.69
N HIS A 25 4.45 0.71 -12.44
CA HIS A 25 3.79 -0.04 -13.50
C HIS A 25 2.55 0.68 -14.07
N ALA A 26 1.79 1.39 -13.23
CA ALA A 26 0.64 2.18 -13.65
C ALA A 26 1.07 3.34 -14.55
N ASP A 27 2.13 4.06 -14.15
CA ASP A 27 2.72 5.15 -14.93
C ASP A 27 3.28 4.65 -16.26
N ALA A 28 3.92 3.47 -16.27
CA ALA A 28 4.42 2.86 -17.50
C ALA A 28 3.28 2.45 -18.46
N ALA A 29 2.18 1.91 -17.93
CA ALA A 29 1.00 1.59 -18.73
C ALA A 29 0.33 2.85 -19.30
N ASP A 30 0.22 3.92 -18.50
CA ASP A 30 -0.32 5.21 -18.93
C ASP A 30 0.54 5.85 -20.04
N ALA A 31 1.88 5.80 -19.88
CA ALA A 31 2.83 6.25 -20.89
C ALA A 31 2.72 5.44 -22.20
N ALA A 32 2.44 4.14 -22.10
CA ALA A 32 2.22 3.25 -23.24
C ALA A 32 0.83 3.38 -23.89
N LYS A 33 -0.04 4.24 -23.37
CA LYS A 33 -1.45 4.37 -23.79
C LYS A 33 -2.27 3.09 -23.62
N ASP A 34 -1.88 2.25 -22.68
CA ASP A 34 -2.68 1.11 -22.22
C ASP A 34 -3.61 1.56 -21.09
N GLU A 35 -4.70 2.25 -21.47
CA GLU A 35 -5.62 2.91 -20.54
C GLU A 35 -6.34 1.94 -19.60
N GLU A 36 -6.67 0.72 -20.08
CA GLU A 36 -7.34 -0.30 -19.26
C GLU A 36 -6.41 -0.78 -18.15
N THR A 37 -5.18 -1.18 -18.51
CA THR A 37 -4.19 -1.64 -17.53
C THR A 37 -3.82 -0.52 -16.56
N ALA A 38 -3.58 0.71 -17.04
CA ALA A 38 -3.25 1.84 -16.18
C ALA A 38 -4.36 2.11 -15.17
N ARG A 39 -5.63 2.12 -15.62
CA ARG A 39 -6.80 2.34 -14.77
C ARG A 39 -6.90 1.30 -13.65
N GLU A 40 -6.74 0.02 -13.97
CA GLU A 40 -6.80 -1.06 -12.98
C GLU A 40 -5.63 -0.98 -11.99
N LEU A 41 -4.41 -0.72 -12.47
CA LEU A 41 -3.24 -0.57 -11.60
C LEU A 41 -3.40 0.62 -10.63
N PHE A 42 -3.93 1.76 -11.09
CA PHE A 42 -4.23 2.88 -10.20
C PHE A 42 -5.38 2.57 -9.22
N ALA A 43 -6.36 1.76 -9.60
CA ALA A 43 -7.42 1.35 -8.68
C ALA A 43 -6.86 0.47 -7.55
N ILE A 44 -5.96 -0.46 -7.88
CA ILE A 44 -5.26 -1.31 -6.92
C ILE A 44 -4.35 -0.47 -6.01
N GLU A 45 -3.57 0.46 -6.57
CA GLU A 45 -2.72 1.41 -5.81
C GLU A 45 -3.55 2.13 -4.74
N ARG A 46 -4.68 2.73 -5.11
CA ARG A 46 -5.56 3.44 -4.17
C ARG A 46 -6.09 2.53 -3.07
N ALA A 47 -6.45 1.29 -3.39
CA ALA A 47 -6.93 0.31 -2.42
C ALA A 47 -5.83 -0.06 -1.41
N LEU A 48 -4.61 -0.28 -1.88
CA LEU A 48 -3.46 -0.58 -1.02
C LEU A 48 -3.06 0.61 -0.15
N ASN A 49 -3.07 1.83 -0.69
CA ASN A 49 -2.80 3.05 0.07
C ASN A 49 -3.82 3.23 1.21
N SER A 50 -5.11 2.98 0.93
CA SER A 50 -6.16 2.97 1.95
C SER A 50 -5.92 1.90 3.03
N ALA A 51 -5.53 0.69 2.64
CA ALA A 51 -5.17 -0.38 3.58
C ALA A 51 -3.96 0.00 4.45
N ASN A 52 -2.91 0.58 3.86
CA ASN A 52 -1.72 1.02 4.58
C ASN A 52 -2.04 2.10 5.63
N ARG A 53 -2.87 3.09 5.27
CA ARG A 53 -3.37 4.11 6.21
C ARG A 53 -4.17 3.50 7.37
N ARG A 54 -4.99 2.49 7.12
CA ARG A 54 -5.74 1.77 8.18
C ARG A 54 -4.80 1.00 9.10
N LEU A 55 -3.79 0.33 8.53
CA LEU A 55 -2.79 -0.42 9.28
C LEU A 55 -1.95 0.49 10.19
N ALA A 56 -1.49 1.64 9.67
CA ALA A 56 -0.73 2.63 10.44
C ALA A 56 -1.53 3.19 11.64
N ARG A 57 -2.83 3.45 11.45
CA ARG A 57 -3.74 3.88 12.54
C ARG A 57 -3.91 2.79 13.60
N LEU A 58 -4.06 1.53 13.18
CA LEU A 58 -4.17 0.39 14.09
C LEU A 58 -2.88 0.21 14.91
N SER A 59 -1.72 0.24 14.26
CA SER A 59 -0.41 0.15 14.93
C SER A 59 -0.22 1.25 15.97
N THR A 60 -0.61 2.50 15.64
CA THR A 60 -0.57 3.61 16.59
C THR A 60 -1.51 3.41 17.78
N THR A 61 -2.70 2.85 17.56
CA THR A 61 -3.68 2.56 18.63
C THR A 61 -3.17 1.47 19.57
N LEU A 62 -2.57 0.41 19.01
CA LEU A 62 -2.03 -0.70 19.79
C LEU A 62 -0.81 -0.30 20.61
N ARG A 63 0.04 0.63 20.13
CA ARG A 63 1.19 1.14 20.88
C ARG A 63 0.81 2.01 22.09
N ARG A 64 -0.41 2.56 22.12
CA ARG A 64 -0.92 3.42 23.21
C ARG A 64 -1.62 2.63 24.33
N ARG A 65 -1.88 1.34 24.14
CA ARG A 65 -2.46 0.43 25.14
C ARG A 65 -1.36 -0.34 25.84
#